data_AF-A0A838LJJ4-F1
#
_entry.id   AF-A0A838LJJ4-F1
#
_cell.length_a   1.000
_cell.length_b   1.000
_cell.length_c   1.000
_cell.angle_alpha   90.00
_cell.angle_beta   90.00
_cell.angle_gamma   90.00
#
_symmetry.space_group_name_H-M   'P 1'
#
loop_
_entity.id
_entity.type
_entity.pdbx_description
1 polymer ?
#
loop_
_entity_poly.entity_id
_entity_poly.type
_entity_poly.pdbx_seq_one_letter_code
_entity_poly.pdbx_strand_id
1 'polypeptide(L)'
;MDPRDYRDARWHALLREAEELGVPAEDAPAVVARVLGEQQRRIRRADDPDPLVREALADAVLGPPERTGRRRWPAALILAAGLLVLGVVVLLTRPQPPPADHLGDDQLPSLFGFDRTTAEQVLEDRGFEVQLRTFQSCEVRDRVVASDPGPGARVDRGDEVIVYTSLPTSNNCLPRYAYREAAWRFLDFANGRGPAPEFADRVFVYPEDGRRLVLTGAETADPEAWAATGVFSRVRAASDDVALVSERPLAYAVPAIRVVDATEDLGTCGVPATAVAGTSDAIAVLVRPADRQGCSLRIELYRDAERRIESVAVYPAVD
;
A
#
# COMPACT_ATOMS: atom_id res chain seq x y z
N MET A 1 61.92 15.51 63.15
CA MET A 1 62.68 15.99 61.99
C MET A 1 62.07 17.32 61.59
N ASP A 2 62.86 18.38 61.43
CA ASP A 2 62.35 19.68 60.99
C ASP A 2 61.77 19.54 59.56
N PRO A 3 60.58 20.07 59.26
CA PRO A 3 60.05 20.13 57.91
C PRO A 3 61.01 20.70 56.86
N ARG A 4 61.98 21.55 57.28
CA ARG A 4 63.05 22.07 56.41
C ARG A 4 64.07 20.97 56.10
N ASP A 5 64.58 20.27 57.11
CA ASP A 5 65.52 19.15 56.93
C ASP A 5 64.95 18.05 56.01
N TYR A 6 63.65 17.77 56.12
CA TYR A 6 62.96 16.79 55.27
C TYR A 6 62.89 17.23 53.79
N ARG A 7 62.60 18.52 53.54
CA ARG A 7 62.55 19.07 52.18
C ARG A 7 63.93 19.11 51.53
N ASP A 8 64.95 19.47 52.30
CA ASP A 8 66.33 19.53 51.82
C ASP A 8 66.84 18.13 51.48
N ALA A 9 66.56 17.13 52.33
CA ALA A 9 66.89 15.74 52.05
C ALA A 9 66.24 15.21 50.75
N ARG A 10 64.97 15.54 50.52
CA ARG A 10 64.23 15.12 49.32
C ARG A 10 64.74 15.83 48.06
N TRP A 11 65.09 17.10 48.17
CA TRP A 11 65.72 17.86 47.09
C TRP A 11 67.06 17.24 46.66
N HIS A 12 67.94 16.93 47.62
CA HIS A 12 69.22 16.29 47.32
C HIS A 12 69.09 14.86 46.78
N ALA A 13 68.02 14.13 47.14
CA ALA A 13 67.73 12.82 46.55
C ALA A 13 67.39 12.94 45.06
N LEU A 14 66.56 13.91 44.67
CA LEU A 14 66.18 14.14 43.28
C LEU A 14 67.34 14.64 42.41
N LEU A 15 68.25 15.43 42.98
CA LEU A 15 69.47 15.84 42.27
C LEU A 15 70.36 14.64 41.93
N ARG A 16 70.61 13.75 42.91
CA ARG A 16 71.36 12.51 42.66
C ARG A 16 70.68 11.62 41.62
N GLU A 17 69.36 11.52 41.67
CA GLU A 17 68.60 10.74 40.69
C GLU A 17 68.66 11.33 39.28
N ALA A 18 68.62 12.67 39.15
CA ALA A 18 68.84 13.34 37.86
C ALA A 18 70.26 13.08 37.31
N GLU A 19 71.28 13.10 38.18
CA GLU A 19 72.66 12.77 37.80
C GLU A 19 72.81 11.30 37.39
N GLU A 20 72.18 10.36 38.11
CA GLU A 20 72.14 8.94 37.76
C GLU A 20 71.47 8.68 36.40
N LEU A 21 70.47 9.51 36.05
CA LEU A 21 69.80 9.50 34.75
C LEU A 21 70.63 10.17 33.63
N GLY A 22 71.79 10.76 33.95
CA GLY A 22 72.75 11.31 32.99
C GLY A 22 72.73 12.83 32.85
N VAL A 23 72.06 13.57 33.74
CA VAL A 23 72.08 15.04 33.74
C VAL A 23 73.38 15.55 34.39
N PRO A 24 74.13 16.49 33.78
CA PRO A 24 75.27 17.12 34.42
C PRO A 24 74.89 17.76 35.77
N ALA A 25 75.76 17.68 36.78
CA ALA A 25 75.48 18.17 38.14
C ALA A 25 75.15 19.68 38.18
N GLU A 26 75.70 20.46 37.24
CA GLU A 26 75.40 21.89 37.05
C GLU A 26 73.98 22.16 36.52
N ASP A 27 73.41 21.23 35.77
CA ASP A 27 72.08 21.34 35.15
C ASP A 27 70.98 20.64 35.96
N ALA A 28 71.34 19.70 36.84
CA ALA A 28 70.41 18.92 37.65
C ALA A 28 69.40 19.79 38.44
N PRO A 29 69.79 20.92 39.09
CA PRO A 29 68.83 21.78 39.78
C PRO A 29 67.75 22.38 38.87
N ALA A 30 68.12 22.75 37.65
CA ALA A 30 67.18 23.35 36.69
C ALA A 30 66.18 22.31 36.16
N VAL A 31 66.66 21.09 35.87
CA VAL A 31 65.80 19.98 35.42
C VAL A 31 64.82 19.56 36.50
N VAL A 32 65.29 19.36 37.74
CA VAL A 32 64.44 18.96 38.87
C VAL A 32 63.41 20.05 39.18
N ALA A 33 63.79 21.33 39.18
CA ALA A 33 62.86 22.44 39.40
C ALA A 33 61.76 22.49 38.33
N ARG A 34 62.11 22.29 37.05
CA ARG A 34 61.16 22.26 35.94
C ARG A 34 60.16 21.12 36.09
N VAL A 35 60.63 19.90 36.36
CA VAL A 35 59.76 18.72 36.54
C VAL A 35 58.81 18.92 37.72
N LEU A 36 59.29 19.41 38.85
CA LEU A 36 58.44 19.70 40.01
C LEU A 36 57.41 20.80 39.72
N GLY A 37 57.77 21.80 38.90
CA GLY A 37 56.87 22.85 38.43
C GLY A 37 55.76 22.30 37.52
N GLU A 38 56.13 21.52 36.52
CA GLU A 38 55.19 20.89 35.57
C GLU A 38 54.22 19.91 36.27
N GLN A 39 54.74 19.14 37.24
CA GLN A 39 53.94 18.15 37.97
C GLN A 39 53.24 18.71 39.22
N GLN A 40 53.35 20.00 39.52
CA GLN A 40 52.86 20.61 40.77
C GLN A 40 51.40 20.26 41.10
N ARG A 41 50.51 20.25 40.10
CA ARG A 41 49.09 19.92 40.28
C ARG A 41 48.87 18.46 40.67
N ARG A 42 49.67 17.55 40.13
CA ARG A 42 49.58 16.10 40.41
C ARG A 42 50.22 15.77 41.75
N ILE A 43 51.36 16.38 42.06
CA ILE A 43 52.03 16.28 43.38
C ILE A 43 51.08 16.68 44.51
N ARG A 44 50.36 17.80 44.36
CA ARG A 44 49.39 18.28 45.38
C ARG A 44 48.22 17.32 45.66
N ARG A 45 47.92 16.41 44.72
CA ARG A 45 46.79 15.48 44.80
C ARG A 45 47.22 14.04 45.10
N ALA A 46 48.52 13.77 45.08
CA ALA A 46 49.04 12.44 45.32
C ALA A 46 49.21 12.22 46.82
N ASP A 47 48.73 11.08 47.31
CA ASP A 47 48.96 10.66 48.70
C ASP A 47 50.44 10.37 48.96
N ASP A 48 51.16 9.87 47.95
CA ASP A 48 52.63 9.78 47.92
C ASP A 48 53.17 10.35 46.58
N PRO A 49 53.89 11.50 46.59
CA PRO A 49 54.40 12.10 45.37
C PRO A 49 55.71 11.49 44.86
N ASP A 50 56.42 10.65 45.62
CA ASP A 50 57.76 10.19 45.23
C ASP A 50 57.77 9.40 43.90
N PRO A 51 56.94 8.36 43.72
CA PRO A 51 56.93 7.59 42.46
C PRO A 51 56.62 8.46 41.24
N LEU A 52 55.70 9.43 41.41
CA LEU A 52 55.26 10.32 40.34
C LEU A 52 56.36 11.28 39.89
N VAL A 53 57.11 11.84 40.84
CA VAL A 53 58.20 12.78 40.55
C VAL A 53 59.36 12.02 39.90
N ARG A 54 59.68 10.82 40.37
CA ARG A 54 60.74 9.99 39.79
C ARG A 54 60.43 9.55 38.37
N GLU A 55 59.21 9.09 38.11
CA GLU A 55 58.77 8.74 36.75
C GLU A 55 58.81 9.95 35.82
N ALA A 56 58.30 11.11 36.28
CA ALA A 56 58.34 12.34 35.49
C ALA A 56 59.76 12.86 35.24
N LEU A 57 60.67 12.67 36.20
CA LEU A 57 62.09 13.01 36.05
C LEU A 57 62.76 12.08 35.03
N ALA A 58 62.50 10.78 35.10
CA ALA A 58 62.97 9.81 34.12
C ALA A 58 62.44 10.10 32.71
N ASP A 59 61.14 10.37 32.55
CA ASP A 59 60.54 10.75 31.26
C ASP A 59 61.14 12.04 30.69
N ALA A 60 61.46 13.02 31.56
CA ALA A 60 62.04 14.29 31.15
C ALA A 60 63.50 14.18 30.70
N VAL A 61 64.23 13.18 31.18
CA VAL A 61 65.66 12.97 30.87
C VAL A 61 65.85 11.93 29.77
N LEU A 62 65.14 10.80 29.84
CA LEU A 62 65.28 9.66 28.94
C LEU A 62 64.29 9.68 27.76
N GLY A 63 63.24 10.51 27.84
CA GLY A 63 62.13 10.54 26.88
C GLY A 63 61.04 9.52 27.20
N PRO A 64 59.76 9.83 26.90
CA PRO A 64 58.65 8.92 27.21
C PRO A 64 58.75 7.63 26.38
N PRO A 65 58.41 6.45 26.95
CA PRO A 65 58.40 5.21 26.18
C PRO A 65 57.37 5.27 25.04
N GLU A 66 57.71 4.72 23.87
CA GLU A 66 56.82 4.64 22.71
C GLU A 66 55.57 3.81 23.03
N ARG A 67 54.46 4.49 23.38
CA ARG A 67 53.15 3.84 23.54
C ARG A 67 52.56 3.55 22.16
N THR A 68 52.75 2.32 21.65
CA THR A 68 52.13 1.83 20.42
C THR A 68 50.63 1.60 20.60
N GLY A 69 49.84 2.67 20.49
CA GLY A 69 48.37 2.62 20.51
C GLY A 69 47.81 2.02 19.22
N ARG A 70 47.42 0.74 19.25
CA ARG A 70 46.76 0.04 18.13
C ARG A 70 45.40 0.70 17.82
N ARG A 71 45.41 1.59 16.82
CA ARG A 71 44.30 2.43 16.34
C ARG A 71 43.12 1.55 15.88
N ARG A 72 42.01 1.50 16.65
CA ARG A 72 40.80 0.69 16.38
C ARG A 72 39.84 1.27 15.32
N TRP A 73 40.13 2.44 14.76
CA TRP A 73 39.28 3.11 13.76
C TRP A 73 39.09 2.38 12.41
N PRO A 74 40.03 1.57 11.85
CA PRO A 74 39.78 0.88 10.59
C PRO A 74 38.75 -0.24 10.76
N ALA A 75 38.67 -0.86 11.95
CA ALA A 75 37.64 -1.86 12.24
C ALA A 75 36.23 -1.25 12.27
N ALA A 76 36.09 -0.02 12.77
CA ALA A 76 34.82 0.71 12.74
C ALA A 76 34.37 1.06 11.33
N LEU A 77 35.30 1.45 10.44
CA LEU A 77 35.00 1.74 9.04
C LEU A 77 34.59 0.49 8.25
N ILE A 78 35.23 -0.65 8.49
CA ILE A 78 34.86 -1.94 7.87
C ILE A 78 33.45 -2.35 8.30
N LEU A 79 33.11 -2.17 9.58
CA LEU A 79 31.80 -2.52 10.12
C LEU A 79 30.70 -1.60 9.57
N ALA A 80 30.97 -0.29 9.46
CA ALA A 80 30.05 0.66 8.84
C ALA A 80 29.83 0.38 7.35
N ALA A 81 30.90 0.09 6.59
CA ALA A 81 30.79 -0.31 5.19
C ALA A 81 30.01 -1.63 5.02
N GLY A 82 30.24 -2.60 5.91
CA GLY A 82 29.50 -3.87 5.93
C GLY A 82 28.00 -3.67 6.20
N LEU A 83 27.64 -2.81 7.14
CA LEU A 83 26.24 -2.45 7.41
C LEU A 83 25.58 -1.72 6.24
N LEU A 84 26.32 -0.86 5.54
CA LEU A 84 25.82 -0.12 4.39
C LEU A 84 25.59 -1.06 3.20
N VAL A 85 26.53 -1.97 2.92
CA VAL A 85 26.37 -3.03 1.91
C VAL A 85 25.20 -3.95 2.29
N LEU A 86 25.09 -4.37 3.55
CA LEU A 86 23.96 -5.17 4.02
C LEU A 86 22.63 -4.43 3.84
N GLY A 87 22.57 -3.14 4.14
CA GLY A 87 21.39 -2.30 3.95
C GLY A 87 21.00 -2.19 2.48
N VAL A 88 21.97 -2.00 1.57
CA VAL A 88 21.75 -1.97 0.12
C VAL A 88 21.30 -3.33 -0.40
N VAL A 89 21.93 -4.42 0.03
CA VAL A 89 21.52 -5.78 -0.35
C VAL A 89 20.10 -6.03 0.11
N VAL A 90 19.77 -5.75 1.38
CA VAL A 90 18.40 -5.87 1.91
C VAL A 90 17.42 -5.01 1.14
N LEU A 91 17.80 -3.80 0.70
CA LEU A 91 16.95 -2.92 -0.11
C LEU A 91 16.70 -3.49 -1.51
N LEU A 92 17.73 -4.04 -2.15
CA LEU A 92 17.67 -4.62 -3.50
C LEU A 92 17.00 -6.02 -3.51
N THR A 93 17.04 -6.75 -2.40
CA THR A 93 16.44 -8.08 -2.26
C THR A 93 15.13 -8.08 -1.47
N ARG A 94 14.54 -6.90 -1.17
CA ARG A 94 13.21 -6.87 -0.58
C ARG A 94 12.25 -7.61 -1.51
N PRO A 95 11.55 -8.65 -1.03
CA PRO A 95 10.46 -9.23 -1.77
C PRO A 95 9.49 -8.11 -2.11
N GLN A 96 9.09 -8.00 -3.38
CA GLN A 96 7.95 -7.15 -3.72
C GLN A 96 6.77 -7.62 -2.86
N PRO A 97 6.01 -6.69 -2.23
CA PRO A 97 4.84 -7.09 -1.47
C PRO A 97 3.97 -8.00 -2.34
N PRO A 98 3.42 -9.09 -1.77
CA PRO A 98 2.58 -9.99 -2.54
C PRO A 98 1.47 -9.16 -3.20
N PRO A 99 1.17 -9.41 -4.49
CA PRO A 99 0.08 -8.74 -5.18
C PRO A 99 -1.18 -8.85 -4.33
N ALA A 100 -1.76 -7.71 -3.97
CA ALA A 100 -2.94 -7.64 -3.13
C ALA A 100 -4.20 -7.95 -3.95
N ASP A 101 -5.28 -8.30 -3.25
CA ASP A 101 -6.64 -8.44 -3.80
C ASP A 101 -7.28 -7.06 -4.14
N HIS A 102 -6.46 -6.03 -4.32
CA HIS A 102 -6.84 -4.70 -4.76
C HIS A 102 -5.76 -4.13 -5.68
N LEU A 103 -6.16 -3.16 -6.51
CA LEU A 103 -5.23 -2.43 -7.37
C LEU A 103 -4.60 -1.27 -6.60
N GLY A 104 -3.29 -1.08 -6.77
CA GLY A 104 -2.55 0.05 -6.23
C GLY A 104 -2.75 1.35 -7.04
N ASP A 105 -2.34 2.48 -6.47
CA ASP A 105 -2.46 3.80 -7.09
C ASP A 105 -1.59 3.98 -8.35
N ASP A 106 -0.53 3.17 -8.49
CA ASP A 106 0.35 3.12 -9.68
C ASP A 106 -0.14 2.14 -10.75
N GLN A 107 -1.34 1.60 -10.58
CA GLN A 107 -1.95 0.66 -11.51
C GLN A 107 -3.20 1.25 -12.15
N LEU A 108 -3.46 0.88 -13.40
CA LEU A 108 -4.66 1.31 -14.11
C LEU A 108 -5.89 0.75 -13.39
N PRO A 109 -6.87 1.58 -12.98
CA PRO A 109 -8.04 1.12 -12.27
C PRO A 109 -8.91 0.23 -13.15
N SER A 110 -9.79 -0.56 -12.52
CA SER A 110 -10.89 -1.21 -13.23
C SER A 110 -11.84 -0.16 -13.79
N LEU A 111 -12.16 -0.27 -15.08
CA LEU A 111 -13.19 0.52 -15.75
C LEU A 111 -14.49 -0.28 -15.95
N PHE A 112 -14.61 -1.42 -15.25
CA PHE A 112 -15.79 -2.26 -15.35
C PHE A 112 -17.05 -1.48 -14.99
N GLY A 113 -18.05 -1.54 -15.87
CA GLY A 113 -19.32 -0.86 -15.67
C GLY A 113 -19.25 0.66 -15.71
N PHE A 114 -18.21 1.26 -16.29
CA PHE A 114 -18.16 2.70 -16.58
C PHE A 114 -18.62 2.96 -18.02
N ASP A 115 -19.30 4.07 -18.24
CA ASP A 115 -19.55 4.57 -19.59
C ASP A 115 -18.36 5.42 -20.05
N ARG A 116 -18.38 5.82 -21.33
CA ARG A 116 -17.36 6.68 -21.95
C ARG A 116 -17.03 7.89 -21.07
N THR A 117 -18.05 8.66 -20.69
CA THR A 117 -17.89 9.94 -19.98
C THR A 117 -17.29 9.73 -18.59
N THR A 118 -17.80 8.76 -17.84
CA THR A 118 -17.32 8.44 -16.50
C THR A 118 -15.89 7.91 -16.55
N ALA A 119 -15.57 7.04 -17.52
CA ALA A 119 -14.23 6.49 -17.66
C ALA A 119 -13.20 7.56 -18.05
N GLU A 120 -13.54 8.43 -18.99
CA GLU A 120 -12.70 9.57 -19.38
C GLU A 120 -12.42 10.46 -18.17
N GLN A 121 -13.47 10.89 -17.46
CA GLN A 121 -13.32 11.73 -16.27
C GLN A 121 -12.45 11.06 -15.19
N VAL A 122 -12.71 9.79 -14.85
CA VAL A 122 -11.97 9.10 -13.77
C VAL A 122 -10.49 8.88 -14.12
N LEU A 123 -10.16 8.75 -15.40
CA LEU A 123 -8.78 8.60 -15.86
C LEU A 123 -8.07 9.97 -15.96
N GLU A 124 -8.74 10.98 -16.49
CA GLU A 124 -8.22 12.36 -16.56
C GLU A 124 -7.98 12.95 -15.17
N ASP A 125 -8.89 12.69 -14.21
CA ASP A 125 -8.73 13.09 -12.81
C ASP A 125 -7.49 12.44 -12.15
N ARG A 126 -7.04 11.29 -12.67
CA ARG A 126 -5.77 10.65 -12.28
C ARG A 126 -4.56 11.16 -13.06
N GLY A 127 -4.79 12.00 -14.07
CA GLY A 127 -3.76 12.64 -14.89
C GLY A 127 -3.26 11.78 -16.05
N PHE A 128 -4.09 10.86 -16.57
CA PHE A 128 -3.79 10.11 -17.79
C PHE A 128 -4.24 10.87 -19.04
N GLU A 129 -3.61 10.60 -20.17
CA GLU A 129 -4.10 11.03 -21.48
C GLU A 129 -5.09 9.97 -22.01
N VAL A 130 -6.34 10.34 -22.27
CA VAL A 130 -7.37 9.37 -22.67
C VAL A 130 -7.60 9.41 -24.17
N GLN A 131 -7.50 8.25 -24.81
CA GLN A 131 -7.88 8.07 -26.21
C GLN A 131 -9.10 7.15 -26.33
N LEU A 132 -10.23 7.71 -26.76
CA LEU A 132 -11.46 6.94 -26.93
C LEU A 132 -11.53 6.26 -28.31
N ARG A 133 -11.75 4.95 -28.33
CA ARG A 133 -12.01 4.18 -29.55
C ARG A 133 -13.33 3.42 -29.44
N THR A 134 -14.06 3.30 -30.53
CA THR A 134 -15.28 2.48 -30.58
C THR A 134 -14.94 1.06 -31.02
N PHE A 135 -15.58 0.07 -30.40
CA PHE A 135 -15.44 -1.35 -30.70
C PHE A 135 -16.83 -1.96 -30.94
N GLN A 136 -16.97 -2.76 -32.00
CA GLN A 136 -18.23 -3.42 -32.30
C GLN A 136 -18.51 -4.50 -31.25
N SER A 137 -19.51 -4.28 -30.40
CA SER A 137 -19.97 -5.24 -29.40
C SER A 137 -21.45 -5.06 -29.13
N CYS A 138 -22.12 -6.13 -28.68
CA CYS A 138 -23.53 -6.07 -28.30
C CYS A 138 -23.71 -5.65 -26.84
N GLU A 139 -23.05 -4.56 -26.45
CA GLU A 139 -23.30 -3.89 -25.18
C GLU A 139 -24.05 -2.57 -25.37
N VAL A 140 -24.48 -1.96 -24.27
CA VAL A 140 -25.08 -0.61 -24.28
C VAL A 140 -24.09 0.35 -24.91
N ARG A 141 -24.60 1.27 -25.74
CA ARG A 141 -23.77 2.22 -26.48
C ARG A 141 -22.86 2.98 -25.50
N ASP A 142 -21.62 3.21 -25.92
CA ASP A 142 -20.62 3.96 -25.16
C ASP A 142 -20.16 3.30 -23.84
N ARG A 143 -20.63 2.09 -23.52
CA ARG A 143 -20.12 1.30 -22.39
C ARG A 143 -18.66 0.91 -22.61
N VAL A 144 -17.81 1.08 -21.61
CA VAL A 144 -16.43 0.59 -21.68
C VAL A 144 -16.44 -0.94 -21.73
N VAL A 145 -15.74 -1.49 -22.72
CA VAL A 145 -15.61 -2.94 -22.92
C VAL A 145 -14.17 -3.44 -22.79
N ALA A 146 -13.18 -2.55 -22.93
CA ALA A 146 -11.77 -2.84 -22.71
C ALA A 146 -10.96 -1.54 -22.57
N SER A 147 -9.73 -1.68 -22.09
CA SER A 147 -8.71 -0.63 -22.14
C SER A 147 -7.36 -1.22 -22.56
N ASP A 148 -6.47 -0.35 -23.06
CA ASP A 148 -5.05 -0.65 -23.28
C ASP A 148 -4.22 0.53 -22.76
N PRO A 149 -3.37 0.35 -21.72
CA PRO A 149 -3.14 -0.88 -20.97
C PRO A 149 -4.40 -1.45 -20.29
N GLY A 150 -4.37 -2.74 -19.93
CA GLY A 150 -5.48 -3.39 -19.22
C GLY A 150 -5.52 -3.02 -17.73
N PRO A 151 -6.64 -3.30 -17.03
CA PRO A 151 -6.74 -3.10 -15.58
C PRO A 151 -5.59 -3.76 -14.82
N GLY A 152 -5.04 -3.06 -13.83
CA GLY A 152 -3.92 -3.53 -13.02
C GLY A 152 -2.55 -3.42 -13.68
N ALA A 153 -2.46 -2.99 -14.95
CA ALA A 153 -1.18 -2.65 -15.57
C ALA A 153 -0.55 -1.45 -14.85
N ARG A 154 0.78 -1.47 -14.66
CA ARG A 154 1.50 -0.31 -14.11
C ARG A 154 1.48 0.83 -15.12
N VAL A 155 1.16 2.02 -14.65
CA VAL A 155 1.03 3.24 -15.44
C VAL A 155 1.58 4.42 -14.66
N ASP A 156 2.19 5.35 -15.36
CA ASP A 156 2.66 6.63 -14.83
C ASP A 156 1.69 7.77 -15.23
N ARG A 157 1.71 8.87 -14.47
CA ARG A 157 0.93 10.06 -14.84
C ARG A 157 1.39 10.59 -16.19
N GLY A 158 0.44 10.90 -17.07
CA GLY A 158 0.68 11.35 -18.44
C GLY A 158 0.77 10.21 -19.45
N ASP A 159 0.73 8.94 -19.03
CA ASP A 159 0.61 7.82 -19.96
C ASP A 159 -0.72 7.88 -20.73
N GLU A 160 -0.68 7.46 -22.00
CA GLU A 160 -1.87 7.32 -22.83
C GLU A 160 -2.61 6.02 -22.50
N VAL A 161 -3.92 6.13 -22.24
CA VAL A 161 -4.83 5.00 -22.03
C VAL A 161 -5.87 5.00 -23.15
N ILE A 162 -5.85 3.95 -23.97
CA ILE A 162 -6.86 3.73 -25.00
C ILE A 162 -8.06 3.04 -24.36
N VAL A 163 -9.22 3.70 -24.37
CA VAL A 163 -10.48 3.14 -23.85
C VAL A 163 -11.37 2.71 -25.01
N TYR A 164 -11.72 1.42 -25.05
CA TYR A 164 -12.62 0.85 -26.04
C TYR A 164 -14.07 0.88 -25.52
N THR A 165 -14.94 1.52 -26.30
CA THR A 165 -16.36 1.74 -25.98
C THR A 165 -17.26 0.99 -26.95
N SER A 166 -18.39 0.48 -26.46
CA SER A 166 -19.30 -0.34 -27.25
C SER A 166 -20.02 0.46 -28.33
N LEU A 167 -20.05 -0.11 -29.53
CA LEU A 167 -20.86 0.35 -30.65
C LEU A 167 -21.79 -0.80 -31.16
N PRO A 168 -23.06 -0.83 -30.74
CA PRO A 168 -24.01 -1.92 -31.05
C PRO A 168 -24.64 -1.76 -32.43
N THR A 169 -23.84 -1.75 -33.50
CA THR A 169 -24.33 -1.53 -34.88
C THR A 169 -24.89 -2.79 -35.56
N SER A 170 -24.69 -3.96 -34.98
CA SER A 170 -25.12 -5.23 -35.58
C SER A 170 -26.55 -5.58 -35.18
N ASN A 171 -27.34 -6.11 -36.13
CA ASN A 171 -28.74 -6.49 -35.91
C ASN A 171 -28.92 -7.59 -34.85
N ASN A 172 -27.92 -8.45 -34.65
CA ASN A 172 -27.91 -9.47 -33.61
C ASN A 172 -27.88 -8.89 -32.18
N CYS A 173 -27.56 -7.60 -32.00
CA CYS A 173 -27.57 -6.94 -30.70
C CYS A 173 -28.99 -6.52 -30.26
N LEU A 174 -29.92 -6.34 -31.21
CA LEU A 174 -31.26 -5.80 -30.95
C LEU A 174 -32.10 -6.63 -29.96
N PRO A 175 -32.16 -7.98 -30.05
CA PRO A 175 -33.10 -8.77 -29.24
C PRO A 175 -32.92 -8.64 -27.72
N ARG A 176 -31.77 -8.18 -27.23
CA ARG A 176 -31.47 -8.04 -25.80
C ARG A 176 -31.02 -6.64 -25.38
N TYR A 177 -31.05 -5.68 -26.31
CA TYR A 177 -30.51 -4.35 -26.04
C TYR A 177 -31.26 -3.64 -24.91
N ALA A 178 -32.59 -3.65 -24.94
CA ALA A 178 -33.42 -3.04 -23.89
C ALA A 178 -33.22 -3.69 -22.51
N TYR A 179 -32.94 -5.00 -22.46
CA TYR A 179 -32.67 -5.71 -21.21
C TYR A 179 -31.32 -5.29 -20.64
N ARG A 180 -30.30 -5.15 -21.49
CA ARG A 180 -28.98 -4.65 -21.11
C ARG A 180 -29.03 -3.21 -20.64
N GLU A 181 -29.78 -2.33 -21.30
CA GLU A 181 -29.98 -0.96 -20.85
C GLU A 181 -30.63 -0.90 -19.47
N ALA A 182 -31.72 -1.66 -19.24
CA ALA A 182 -32.38 -1.68 -17.94
C ALA A 182 -31.47 -2.24 -16.83
N ALA A 183 -30.72 -3.31 -17.12
CA ALA A 183 -29.73 -3.88 -16.21
C ALA A 183 -28.65 -2.85 -15.84
N TRP A 184 -28.04 -2.21 -16.84
CA TRP A 184 -27.00 -1.21 -16.61
C TRP A 184 -27.53 0.03 -15.88
N ARG A 185 -28.75 0.52 -16.18
CA ARG A 185 -29.36 1.63 -15.43
C ARG A 185 -29.46 1.30 -13.93
N PHE A 186 -29.88 0.09 -13.58
CA PHE A 186 -29.92 -0.33 -12.17
C PHE A 186 -28.52 -0.44 -11.56
N LEU A 187 -27.57 -1.06 -12.26
CA LEU A 187 -26.19 -1.21 -11.76
C LEU A 187 -25.50 0.14 -11.61
N ASP A 188 -25.67 1.07 -12.55
CA ASP A 188 -25.09 2.40 -12.48
C ASP A 188 -25.67 3.18 -11.29
N PHE A 189 -26.99 3.13 -11.09
CA PHE A 189 -27.62 3.72 -9.91
C PHE A 189 -27.09 3.11 -8.60
N ALA A 190 -27.04 1.79 -8.51
CA ALA A 190 -26.51 1.09 -7.33
C ALA A 190 -25.06 1.46 -7.04
N ASN A 191 -24.25 1.69 -8.07
CA ASN A 191 -22.86 2.13 -7.95
C ASN A 191 -22.70 3.66 -7.83
N GLY A 192 -23.77 4.45 -7.82
CA GLY A 192 -23.69 5.92 -7.73
C GLY A 192 -23.18 6.60 -9.01
N ARG A 193 -23.25 5.93 -10.15
CA ARG A 193 -22.78 6.39 -11.47
C ARG A 193 -23.89 6.85 -12.40
N GLY A 194 -25.15 6.81 -11.96
CA GLY A 194 -26.29 7.17 -12.80
C GLY A 194 -27.54 7.52 -12.03
N PRO A 195 -28.55 8.09 -12.71
CA PRO A 195 -29.84 8.39 -12.10
C PRO A 195 -30.60 7.11 -11.74
N ALA A 196 -31.56 7.23 -10.83
CA ALA A 196 -32.48 6.15 -10.51
C ALA A 196 -33.20 5.63 -11.79
N PRO A 197 -33.33 4.30 -11.96
CA PRO A 197 -34.25 3.75 -12.94
C PRO A 197 -35.71 4.05 -12.54
N GLU A 198 -36.64 3.78 -13.45
CA GLU A 198 -38.05 3.92 -13.13
C GLU A 198 -38.51 2.77 -12.23
N PHE A 199 -38.99 3.12 -11.04
CA PHE A 199 -39.52 2.18 -10.06
C PHE A 199 -41.05 2.27 -10.01
N ALA A 200 -41.70 1.16 -9.69
CA ALA A 200 -43.13 1.15 -9.39
C ALA A 200 -43.41 1.85 -8.06
N ASP A 201 -44.67 2.20 -7.79
CA ASP A 201 -45.06 2.92 -6.56
C ASP A 201 -44.71 2.15 -5.27
N ARG A 202 -44.61 0.82 -5.39
CA ARG A 202 -44.17 -0.09 -4.34
C ARG A 202 -43.21 -1.10 -4.94
N VAL A 203 -42.03 -1.21 -4.33
CA VAL A 203 -40.97 -2.12 -4.75
C VAL A 203 -40.69 -3.14 -3.67
N PHE A 204 -40.79 -4.42 -4.01
CA PHE A 204 -40.43 -5.51 -3.11
C PHE A 204 -38.94 -5.83 -3.27
N VAL A 205 -38.19 -5.76 -2.18
CA VAL A 205 -36.77 -6.08 -2.18
C VAL A 205 -36.56 -7.38 -1.42
N TYR A 206 -35.87 -8.33 -2.05
CA TYR A 206 -35.52 -9.63 -1.50
C TYR A 206 -33.98 -9.73 -1.44
N PRO A 207 -33.34 -9.33 -0.33
CA PRO A 207 -31.92 -9.53 -0.12
C PRO A 207 -31.57 -11.02 0.03
N GLU A 208 -30.28 -11.30 0.04
CA GLU A 208 -29.74 -12.67 0.12
C GLU A 208 -30.17 -13.44 1.37
N ASP A 209 -30.51 -12.72 2.45
CA ASP A 209 -31.00 -13.31 3.70
C ASP A 209 -32.46 -13.79 3.63
N GLY A 210 -33.11 -13.60 2.48
CA GLY A 210 -34.48 -14.03 2.21
C GLY A 210 -35.57 -13.17 2.84
N ARG A 211 -35.22 -12.09 3.57
CA ARG A 211 -36.22 -11.17 4.12
C ARG A 211 -36.89 -10.40 2.99
N ARG A 212 -38.22 -10.26 3.04
CA ARG A 212 -38.92 -9.36 2.13
C ARG A 212 -39.02 -7.97 2.76
N LEU A 213 -38.39 -7.00 2.12
CA LEU A 213 -38.50 -5.58 2.44
C LEU A 213 -39.40 -4.90 1.39
N VAL A 214 -39.95 -3.74 1.75
CA VAL A 214 -40.80 -2.96 0.86
C VAL A 214 -40.34 -1.52 0.91
N LEU A 215 -40.06 -0.94 -0.25
CA LEU A 215 -39.77 0.47 -0.44
C LEU A 215 -40.87 1.08 -1.29
N THR A 216 -41.20 2.34 -1.05
CA THR A 216 -42.03 3.14 -1.96
C THR A 216 -41.20 3.59 -3.17
N GLY A 217 -41.86 3.89 -4.29
CA GLY A 217 -41.18 4.40 -5.48
C GLY A 217 -40.33 5.66 -5.20
N ALA A 218 -40.79 6.50 -4.26
CA ALA A 218 -40.05 7.69 -3.83
C ALA A 218 -38.79 7.34 -3.02
N GLU A 219 -38.89 6.39 -2.08
CA GLU A 219 -37.73 5.90 -1.33
C GLU A 219 -36.73 5.22 -2.26
N THR A 220 -37.17 4.44 -3.23
CA THR A 220 -36.26 3.73 -4.15
C THR A 220 -35.41 4.66 -5.02
N ALA A 221 -35.85 5.90 -5.25
CA ALA A 221 -35.08 6.88 -5.99
C ALA A 221 -33.90 7.45 -5.19
N ASP A 222 -33.90 7.32 -3.86
CA ASP A 222 -32.82 7.74 -2.97
C ASP A 222 -31.86 6.57 -2.69
N PRO A 223 -30.58 6.65 -3.08
CA PRO A 223 -29.59 5.61 -2.77
C PRO A 223 -29.45 5.28 -1.28
N GLU A 224 -29.69 6.23 -0.37
CA GLU A 224 -29.55 6.00 1.07
C GLU A 224 -30.64 5.05 1.61
N ALA A 225 -31.83 5.07 1.03
CA ALA A 225 -32.93 4.19 1.43
C ALA A 225 -32.62 2.69 1.22
N TRP A 226 -31.67 2.38 0.33
CA TRP A 226 -31.24 1.02 0.05
C TRP A 226 -30.27 0.45 1.09
N ALA A 227 -29.71 1.28 1.98
CA ALA A 227 -28.68 0.86 2.93
C ALA A 227 -29.14 -0.34 3.80
N ALA A 228 -30.37 -0.30 4.31
CA ALA A 228 -30.93 -1.36 5.15
C ALA A 228 -31.15 -2.70 4.40
N THR A 229 -31.18 -2.67 3.07
CA THR A 229 -31.37 -3.86 2.22
C THR A 229 -30.07 -4.61 1.96
N GLY A 230 -28.91 -3.95 2.05
CA GLY A 230 -27.61 -4.51 1.69
C GLY A 230 -27.41 -4.75 0.18
N VAL A 231 -28.42 -4.51 -0.67
CA VAL A 231 -28.36 -4.78 -2.11
C VAL A 231 -27.25 -3.95 -2.77
N PHE A 232 -27.21 -2.65 -2.53
CA PHE A 232 -26.21 -1.78 -3.17
C PHE A 232 -24.78 -2.07 -2.71
N SER A 233 -24.57 -2.41 -1.44
CA SER A 233 -23.25 -2.84 -0.97
C SER A 233 -22.79 -4.13 -1.66
N ARG A 234 -23.71 -5.08 -1.92
CA ARG A 234 -23.38 -6.31 -2.66
C ARG A 234 -23.05 -6.03 -4.12
N VAL A 235 -23.85 -5.20 -4.78
CA VAL A 235 -23.60 -4.80 -6.17
C VAL A 235 -22.24 -4.11 -6.32
N ARG A 236 -21.91 -3.18 -5.42
CA ARG A 236 -20.60 -2.48 -5.43
C ARG A 236 -19.45 -3.44 -5.22
N ALA A 237 -19.53 -4.28 -4.17
CA ALA A 237 -18.50 -5.28 -3.91
C ALA A 237 -18.24 -6.20 -5.11
N ALA A 238 -19.30 -6.64 -5.80
CA ALA A 238 -19.16 -7.47 -7.01
C ALA A 238 -18.68 -6.68 -8.24
N SER A 239 -18.91 -5.36 -8.30
CA SER A 239 -18.46 -4.51 -9.41
C SER A 239 -17.00 -4.09 -9.27
N ASP A 240 -16.54 -3.90 -8.03
CA ASP A 240 -15.18 -3.46 -7.69
C ASP A 240 -14.19 -4.64 -7.54
N ASP A 241 -14.68 -5.87 -7.63
CA ASP A 241 -13.88 -7.10 -7.51
C ASP A 241 -12.76 -7.16 -8.57
N VAL A 242 -11.57 -7.58 -8.14
CA VAL A 242 -10.38 -7.71 -8.99
C VAL A 242 -9.58 -8.92 -8.54
N ALA A 243 -9.10 -9.69 -9.51
CA ALA A 243 -8.36 -10.92 -9.23
C ALA A 243 -7.04 -10.93 -9.99
N LEU A 244 -5.96 -11.24 -9.29
CA LEU A 244 -4.68 -11.50 -9.93
C LEU A 244 -4.77 -12.80 -10.74
N VAL A 245 -4.53 -12.73 -12.04
CA VAL A 245 -4.56 -13.90 -12.93
C VAL A 245 -3.17 -14.33 -13.41
N SER A 246 -2.18 -13.43 -13.37
CA SER A 246 -0.79 -13.75 -13.70
C SER A 246 0.15 -12.81 -12.96
N GLU A 247 1.23 -13.33 -12.41
CA GLU A 247 2.29 -12.52 -11.78
C GLU A 247 3.36 -12.04 -12.77
N ARG A 248 3.56 -12.78 -13.89
CA ARG A 248 4.64 -12.52 -14.85
C ARG A 248 4.20 -12.84 -16.30
N PRO A 249 3.78 -11.85 -17.10
CA PRO A 249 3.58 -10.44 -16.71
C PRO A 249 2.44 -10.29 -15.71
N LEU A 250 2.49 -9.22 -14.90
CA LEU A 250 1.45 -8.90 -13.93
C LEU A 250 0.15 -8.59 -14.69
N ALA A 251 -0.92 -9.34 -14.42
CA ALA A 251 -2.21 -9.14 -15.06
C ALA A 251 -3.35 -9.43 -14.07
N TYR A 252 -4.39 -8.60 -14.14
CA TYR A 252 -5.58 -8.71 -13.32
C TYR A 252 -6.80 -8.94 -14.21
N ALA A 253 -7.73 -9.73 -13.71
CA ALA A 253 -9.08 -9.82 -14.25
C ALA A 253 -10.01 -8.91 -13.47
N VAL A 254 -11.05 -8.48 -14.17
CA VAL A 254 -12.18 -7.72 -13.63
C VAL A 254 -13.46 -8.53 -13.82
N PRO A 255 -14.58 -8.13 -13.21
CA PRO A 255 -15.82 -8.86 -13.29
C PRO A 255 -16.36 -8.86 -14.72
N ALA A 256 -17.27 -9.79 -15.00
CA ALA A 256 -17.95 -9.84 -16.29
C ALA A 256 -19.46 -9.90 -16.07
N ILE A 257 -20.21 -9.16 -16.89
CA ILE A 257 -21.67 -9.15 -16.83
C ILE A 257 -22.26 -10.11 -17.87
N ARG A 258 -23.31 -10.82 -17.47
CA ARG A 258 -24.21 -11.51 -18.40
C ARG A 258 -25.65 -11.11 -18.06
N VAL A 259 -26.39 -10.65 -19.07
CA VAL A 259 -27.80 -10.28 -18.94
C VAL A 259 -28.65 -11.27 -19.74
N VAL A 260 -29.61 -11.89 -19.07
CA VAL A 260 -30.51 -12.91 -19.62
C VAL A 260 -31.94 -12.67 -19.14
N ASP A 261 -32.89 -13.35 -19.77
CA ASP A 261 -34.24 -13.45 -19.23
C ASP A 261 -34.20 -14.32 -17.97
N ALA A 262 -34.85 -13.89 -16.89
CA ALA A 262 -34.82 -14.62 -15.61
C ALA A 262 -35.56 -15.96 -15.67
N THR A 263 -36.34 -16.21 -16.73
CA THR A 263 -36.99 -17.52 -16.98
C THR A 263 -36.07 -18.52 -17.67
N GLU A 264 -34.91 -18.10 -18.19
CA GLU A 264 -33.90 -19.02 -18.73
C GLU A 264 -33.34 -19.91 -17.60
N ASP A 265 -32.86 -21.11 -17.93
CA ASP A 265 -32.13 -21.94 -16.96
C ASP A 265 -30.81 -21.25 -16.59
N LEU A 266 -30.78 -20.71 -15.37
CA LEU A 266 -29.64 -19.98 -14.81
C LEU A 266 -28.63 -20.91 -14.10
N GLY A 267 -28.87 -22.23 -14.12
CA GLY A 267 -28.02 -23.23 -13.49
C GLY A 267 -28.28 -23.43 -11.99
N THR A 268 -27.43 -24.23 -11.36
CA THR A 268 -27.56 -24.67 -9.94
C THR A 268 -26.90 -23.72 -8.93
N CYS A 269 -26.28 -22.65 -9.42
CA CYS A 269 -25.71 -21.59 -8.62
C CYS A 269 -26.84 -20.78 -7.95
N GLY A 270 -27.44 -21.28 -6.88
CA GLY A 270 -28.47 -20.53 -6.18
C GLY A 270 -29.27 -21.25 -5.10
N VAL A 271 -29.75 -20.43 -4.16
CA VAL A 271 -30.82 -20.67 -3.17
C VAL A 271 -32.18 -20.89 -3.84
N PRO A 272 -33.21 -21.39 -3.11
CA PRO A 272 -34.54 -21.60 -3.66
C PRO A 272 -35.08 -20.35 -4.36
N ALA A 273 -35.74 -20.57 -5.49
CA ALA A 273 -36.44 -19.52 -6.22
C ALA A 273 -37.32 -18.69 -5.27
N THR A 274 -37.25 -17.36 -5.36
CA THR A 274 -38.13 -16.49 -4.57
C THR A 274 -39.59 -16.72 -4.96
N ALA A 275 -40.54 -16.30 -4.11
CA ALA A 275 -41.97 -16.45 -4.38
C ALA A 275 -42.44 -15.74 -5.67
N VAL A 276 -41.62 -14.86 -6.25
CA VAL A 276 -41.89 -14.11 -7.48
C VAL A 276 -41.21 -14.69 -8.72
N ALA A 277 -40.36 -15.71 -8.57
CA ALA A 277 -39.64 -16.32 -9.69
C ALA A 277 -40.57 -16.85 -10.78
N GLY A 278 -40.32 -16.42 -12.02
CA GLY A 278 -41.10 -16.83 -13.20
C GLY A 278 -42.50 -16.23 -13.31
N THR A 279 -42.86 -15.24 -12.48
CA THR A 279 -44.23 -14.68 -12.42
C THR A 279 -44.45 -13.39 -13.23
N SER A 280 -43.39 -12.75 -13.76
CA SER A 280 -43.48 -11.51 -14.57
C SER A 280 -42.28 -11.32 -15.52
N ASP A 281 -42.27 -10.21 -16.30
CA ASP A 281 -41.13 -9.81 -17.14
C ASP A 281 -39.93 -9.51 -16.24
N ALA A 282 -38.95 -10.41 -16.24
CA ALA A 282 -37.85 -10.39 -15.32
C ALA A 282 -36.50 -10.49 -16.05
N ILE A 283 -35.60 -9.58 -15.71
CA ILE A 283 -34.22 -9.56 -16.21
C ILE A 283 -33.32 -10.14 -15.14
N ALA A 284 -32.53 -11.15 -15.47
CA ALA A 284 -31.46 -11.65 -14.61
C ALA A 284 -30.11 -11.05 -15.04
N VAL A 285 -29.46 -10.39 -14.09
CA VAL A 285 -28.12 -9.82 -14.19
C VAL A 285 -27.16 -10.71 -13.40
N LEU A 286 -26.20 -11.29 -14.09
CA LEU A 286 -25.18 -12.14 -13.51
C LEU A 286 -23.85 -11.38 -13.53
N VAL A 287 -23.34 -11.03 -12.36
CA VAL A 287 -22.01 -10.44 -12.21
C VAL A 287 -21.06 -11.57 -11.82
N ARG A 288 -20.26 -12.01 -12.78
CA ARG A 288 -19.29 -13.09 -12.60
C ARG A 288 -18.04 -12.53 -11.90
N PRO A 289 -17.54 -13.18 -10.84
CA PRO A 289 -16.35 -12.73 -10.13
C PRO A 289 -15.12 -12.70 -11.04
N ALA A 290 -14.16 -11.87 -10.68
CA ALA A 290 -12.96 -11.62 -11.45
C ALA A 290 -12.09 -12.87 -11.62
N ASP A 291 -11.93 -13.68 -10.56
CA ASP A 291 -11.17 -14.93 -10.55
C ASP A 291 -11.83 -16.06 -11.35
N ARG A 292 -13.08 -15.84 -11.77
CA ARG A 292 -13.92 -16.76 -12.54
C ARG A 292 -14.30 -18.04 -11.79
N GLN A 293 -14.08 -18.11 -10.48
CA GLN A 293 -14.43 -19.23 -9.61
C GLN A 293 -15.77 -18.97 -8.91
N GLY A 294 -16.40 -20.04 -8.41
CA GLY A 294 -17.68 -19.93 -7.72
C GLY A 294 -18.85 -19.44 -8.58
N CYS A 295 -19.92 -19.04 -7.90
CA CYS A 295 -21.15 -18.60 -8.55
C CYS A 295 -21.17 -17.08 -8.80
N SER A 296 -21.89 -16.67 -9.84
CA SER A 296 -22.10 -15.24 -10.12
C SER A 296 -23.08 -14.64 -9.11
N LEU A 297 -22.86 -13.39 -8.70
CA LEU A 297 -23.91 -12.62 -8.03
C LEU A 297 -25.08 -12.48 -9.02
N ARG A 298 -26.25 -12.99 -8.64
CA ARG A 298 -27.46 -12.90 -9.47
C ARG A 298 -28.40 -11.85 -8.90
N ILE A 299 -28.79 -10.90 -9.75
CA ILE A 299 -29.77 -9.87 -9.44
C ILE A 299 -30.91 -10.03 -10.44
N GLU A 300 -32.13 -10.24 -9.95
CA GLU A 300 -33.32 -10.30 -10.78
C GLU A 300 -34.13 -9.02 -10.60
N LEU A 301 -34.44 -8.37 -11.72
CA LEU A 301 -35.25 -7.17 -11.80
C LEU A 301 -36.59 -7.54 -12.43
N TYR A 302 -37.63 -7.60 -11.62
CA TYR A 302 -39.00 -7.85 -12.05
C TYR A 302 -39.66 -6.53 -12.40
N ARG A 303 -40.38 -6.50 -13.53
CA ARG A 303 -40.96 -5.27 -14.06
C ARG A 303 -42.46 -5.43 -14.31
N ASP A 304 -43.18 -4.34 -14.07
CA ASP A 304 -44.61 -4.23 -14.36
C ASP A 304 -44.87 -4.07 -15.88
N ALA A 305 -46.15 -3.95 -16.25
CA ALA A 305 -46.56 -3.79 -17.66
C ALA A 305 -46.01 -2.50 -18.30
N GLU A 306 -45.74 -1.47 -17.49
CA GLU A 306 -45.11 -0.21 -17.90
C GLU A 306 -43.57 -0.28 -17.92
N ARG A 307 -42.98 -1.45 -17.61
CA ARG A 307 -41.53 -1.71 -17.50
C ARG A 307 -40.83 -0.99 -16.35
N ARG A 308 -41.57 -0.56 -15.34
CA ARG A 308 -41.00 -0.04 -14.09
C ARG A 308 -40.58 -1.20 -13.20
N ILE A 309 -39.50 -1.04 -12.46
CA ILE A 309 -39.01 -2.08 -11.54
C ILE A 309 -39.96 -2.18 -10.34
N GLU A 310 -40.63 -3.32 -10.21
CA GLU A 310 -41.58 -3.62 -9.12
C GLU A 310 -41.00 -4.55 -8.06
N SER A 311 -39.98 -5.35 -8.40
CA SER A 311 -39.24 -6.14 -7.42
C SER A 311 -37.77 -6.31 -7.79
N VAL A 312 -36.92 -6.37 -6.77
CA VAL A 312 -35.49 -6.66 -6.89
C VAL A 312 -35.17 -7.85 -5.99
N ALA A 313 -34.65 -8.93 -6.58
CA ALA A 313 -34.18 -10.09 -5.82
C ALA A 313 -32.69 -10.30 -6.02
N VAL A 314 -31.96 -10.50 -4.92
CA VAL A 314 -30.51 -10.75 -4.93
C VAL A 314 -30.27 -12.15 -4.40
N TYR A 315 -29.55 -12.94 -5.19
CA TYR A 315 -29.14 -14.28 -4.81
C TYR A 315 -27.62 -14.29 -4.63
N PRO A 316 -27.13 -14.85 -3.51
CA PRO A 316 -25.71 -14.87 -3.21
C PRO A 316 -24.93 -15.66 -4.27
N ALA A 317 -23.69 -15.23 -4.49
CA ALA A 317 -22.65 -16.10 -5.02
C ALA A 317 -22.36 -17.16 -3.96
N VAL A 318 -22.85 -18.39 -4.13
CA VAL A 318 -22.58 -19.51 -3.20
C VAL A 318 -21.73 -20.54 -3.93
N ASP A 319 -20.66 -21.02 -3.30
CA ASP A 319 -19.84 -22.13 -3.81
C ASP A 319 -20.52 -23.50 -3.67
#